data_AF-A0A7R9AEX5-F1
#
_entry.id   AF-A0A7R9AEX5-F1
#
_cell.length_a   1.000
_cell.length_b   1.000
_cell.length_c   1.000
_cell.angle_alpha   90.00
_cell.angle_beta   90.00
_cell.angle_gamma   90.00
#
_symmetry.space_group_name_H-M   'P 1'
#
loop_
_entity.id
_entity.type
_entity.pdbx_description
1 polymer ?
#
loop_
_entity_poly.entity_id
_entity_poly.type
_entity_poly.pdbx_seq_one_letter_code
_entity_poly.pdbx_strand_id
1 'polypeptide(L)'
;MFLKKIRAWDDVAKVYNSKRFRAGKGKLRNRRRIHKLGPLVVYDQDQGLRKAFRNIPGVECIDVMKLNLLRLAPGGHVGRFCIWTESAFKKLNDIYGTWTKPSTLKKGYNLPMHKMKTTDLARLINSDEIKAVTRKPRRKMMRHKIKPNPLRNLRVMLKLNPYTAVVKRNAILLEEKRKKEKEDLLAKKRGVREAKLPVEEDKLKKKRLEMKRKARAKAGAPKKAKKTGKKPPTKATGKKPAAKPAVKK
;
A
#
# COMPACT_ATOMS: atom_id res chain seq x y z
N MET A 1 13.97 -45.30 -8.18
CA MET A 1 14.80 -44.11 -7.83
C MET A 1 14.21 -43.38 -6.63
N PHE A 2 14.91 -43.35 -5.49
CA PHE A 2 14.48 -42.71 -4.24
C PHE A 2 14.08 -41.23 -4.41
N LEU A 3 14.92 -40.41 -5.06
CA LEU A 3 14.68 -38.97 -5.24
C LEU A 3 13.40 -38.63 -6.03
N LYS A 4 12.99 -39.50 -6.96
CA LYS A 4 11.73 -39.34 -7.70
C LYS A 4 10.51 -39.58 -6.80
N LYS A 5 10.59 -40.58 -5.90
CA LYS A 5 9.49 -40.92 -4.97
C LYS A 5 9.23 -39.79 -3.97
N ILE A 6 10.29 -39.16 -3.45
CA ILE A 6 10.19 -38.05 -2.49
C ILE A 6 9.98 -36.68 -3.16
N ARG A 7 9.69 -36.64 -4.48
CA ARG A 7 9.51 -35.41 -5.26
C ARG A 7 10.68 -34.42 -5.22
N ALA A 8 11.90 -34.92 -4.98
CA ALA A 8 13.14 -34.13 -4.99
C ALA A 8 13.80 -34.06 -6.38
N TRP A 9 13.27 -34.82 -7.35
CA TRP A 9 13.88 -34.93 -8.68
C TRP A 9 13.82 -33.65 -9.51
N ASP A 10 12.83 -32.79 -9.29
CA ASP A 10 12.68 -31.54 -10.04
C ASP A 10 13.87 -30.60 -9.82
N ASP A 11 14.41 -30.56 -8.60
CA ASP A 11 15.61 -29.78 -8.28
C ASP A 11 16.86 -30.35 -8.97
N VAL A 12 16.97 -31.68 -9.04
CA VAL A 12 18.04 -32.36 -9.78
C VAL A 12 17.92 -32.09 -11.29
N ALA A 13 16.72 -32.18 -11.86
CA ALA A 13 16.47 -31.87 -13.27
C ALA A 13 16.86 -30.42 -13.62
N LYS A 14 16.61 -29.49 -12.70
CA LYS A 14 17.06 -28.09 -12.82
C LYS A 14 18.58 -27.98 -12.88
N VAL A 15 19.31 -28.80 -12.14
CA VAL A 15 20.78 -28.86 -12.20
C VAL A 15 21.22 -29.35 -13.59
N TYR A 16 20.66 -30.45 -14.09
CA TYR A 16 20.98 -30.98 -15.43
C TYR A 16 20.82 -29.90 -16.52
N ASN A 17 19.69 -29.21 -16.53
CA ASN A 17 19.37 -28.16 -17.52
C ASN A 17 20.26 -26.91 -17.38
N SER A 18 20.83 -26.66 -16.19
CA SER A 18 21.65 -25.48 -15.93
C SER A 18 23.12 -25.61 -16.33
N LYS A 19 23.55 -26.81 -16.74
CA LYS A 19 24.96 -27.11 -17.03
C LYS A 19 25.39 -26.38 -18.29
N ARG A 20 26.31 -25.43 -18.14
CA ARG A 20 26.84 -24.61 -19.25
C ARG A 20 28.33 -24.38 -19.14
N PHE A 21 28.96 -23.95 -20.24
CA PHE A 21 30.36 -23.51 -20.21
C PHE A 21 30.51 -22.18 -19.45
N ARG A 22 31.58 -22.06 -18.66
CA ARG A 22 31.94 -20.84 -17.95
C ARG A 22 32.36 -19.76 -18.94
N ALA A 23 31.91 -18.53 -18.75
CA ALA A 23 32.37 -17.39 -19.54
C ALA A 23 33.81 -16.97 -19.14
N GLY A 24 34.54 -16.41 -20.10
CA GLY A 24 35.87 -15.82 -19.88
C GLY A 24 37.04 -16.81 -19.71
N LYS A 25 38.18 -16.27 -19.27
CA LYS A 25 39.48 -16.97 -19.16
C LYS A 25 39.50 -18.11 -18.14
N GLY A 26 38.49 -18.21 -17.27
CA GLY A 26 38.39 -19.29 -16.28
C GLY A 26 38.31 -20.70 -16.89
N LYS A 27 37.86 -20.81 -18.14
CA LYS A 27 37.84 -22.08 -18.90
C LYS A 27 39.23 -22.72 -19.06
N LEU A 28 40.27 -21.90 -19.19
CA LEU A 28 41.65 -22.37 -19.34
C LEU A 28 42.20 -23.00 -18.06
N ARG A 29 41.65 -22.63 -16.89
CA ARG A 29 42.13 -23.08 -15.57
C ARG A 29 41.29 -24.23 -15.00
N ASN A 30 40.91 -25.22 -15.82
CA ASN A 30 40.11 -26.39 -15.43
C ASN A 30 38.72 -26.10 -14.80
N ARG A 31 38.20 -24.88 -14.91
CA ARG A 31 36.87 -24.47 -14.38
C ARG A 31 35.86 -24.26 -15.51
N ARG A 32 35.85 -25.18 -16.48
CA ARG A 32 35.12 -25.03 -17.75
C ARG A 32 33.61 -25.05 -17.62
N ARG A 33 33.04 -25.74 -16.64
CA ARG A 33 31.59 -25.88 -16.50
C ARG A 33 31.06 -25.27 -15.21
N ILE A 34 29.84 -24.76 -15.28
CA ILE A 34 29.06 -24.28 -14.13
C ILE A 34 27.71 -24.99 -14.19
N HIS A 35 27.21 -25.38 -13.02
CA HIS A 35 25.87 -25.91 -12.82
C HIS A 35 25.34 -25.37 -11.49
N LYS A 36 24.02 -25.41 -11.30
CA LYS A 36 23.39 -25.07 -10.03
C LYS A 36 23.69 -26.15 -8.97
N LEU A 37 23.57 -25.77 -7.70
CA LEU A 37 23.60 -26.73 -6.60
C LEU A 37 22.19 -27.28 -6.42
N GLY A 38 22.10 -28.59 -6.17
CA GLY A 38 20.87 -29.29 -5.90
C GLY A 38 20.74 -29.66 -4.42
N PRO A 39 19.95 -30.71 -4.12
CA PRO A 39 19.68 -31.14 -2.76
C PRO A 39 20.95 -31.54 -2.00
N LEU A 40 20.97 -31.24 -0.70
CA LEU A 40 22.00 -31.69 0.24
C LEU A 40 21.46 -32.86 1.07
N VAL A 41 22.04 -34.05 0.95
CA VAL A 41 21.68 -35.22 1.74
C VAL A 41 22.54 -35.27 2.99
N VAL A 42 21.93 -35.18 4.16
CA VAL A 42 22.62 -35.25 5.46
C VAL A 42 22.40 -36.62 6.08
N TYR A 43 23.47 -37.26 6.50
CA TYR A 43 23.46 -38.61 7.06
C TYR A 43 24.34 -38.70 8.32
N ASP A 44 24.16 -39.77 9.11
CA ASP A 44 25.01 -40.06 10.27
C ASP A 44 26.07 -41.12 9.96
N GLN A 45 25.64 -42.26 9.43
CA GLN A 45 26.51 -43.37 9.05
C GLN A 45 26.51 -43.57 7.54
N ASP A 46 27.70 -43.75 6.95
CA ASP A 46 27.84 -44.00 5.51
C ASP A 46 27.79 -45.50 5.21
N GLN A 47 26.61 -46.00 4.86
CA GLN A 47 26.40 -47.38 4.38
C GLN A 47 26.43 -47.45 2.85
N GLY A 48 27.37 -46.75 2.23
CA GLY A 48 27.47 -46.63 0.75
C GLY A 48 26.62 -45.50 0.15
N LEU A 49 25.99 -44.67 0.99
CA LEU A 49 25.20 -43.52 0.58
C LEU A 49 26.04 -42.56 -0.28
N ARG A 50 27.27 -42.26 0.16
CA ARG A 50 28.15 -41.34 -0.57
C ARG A 50 28.48 -41.86 -1.97
N LYS A 51 28.68 -43.17 -2.13
CA LYS A 51 28.95 -43.80 -3.43
C LYS A 51 27.73 -43.71 -4.34
N ALA A 52 26.53 -43.96 -3.80
CA ALA A 52 25.28 -43.93 -4.56
C ALA A 52 24.94 -42.52 -5.10
N PHE A 53 25.14 -41.47 -4.29
CA PHE A 53 24.73 -40.12 -4.66
C PHE A 53 25.81 -39.28 -5.36
N ARG A 54 27.09 -39.65 -5.28
CA ARG A 54 28.21 -38.88 -5.88
C ARG A 54 28.08 -38.67 -7.39
N ASN A 55 27.46 -39.61 -8.11
CA ASN A 55 27.34 -39.54 -9.57
C ASN A 55 26.15 -38.69 -10.05
N ILE A 56 25.28 -38.24 -9.13
CA ILE A 56 24.13 -37.39 -9.48
C ILE A 56 24.59 -35.93 -9.45
N PRO A 57 24.41 -35.15 -10.53
CA PRO A 57 24.92 -33.79 -10.60
C PRO A 57 24.22 -32.86 -9.61
N GLY A 58 25.01 -32.03 -8.93
CA GLY A 58 24.54 -31.02 -7.97
C GLY A 58 24.02 -31.58 -6.64
N VAL A 59 23.84 -32.89 -6.51
CA VAL A 59 23.54 -33.53 -5.23
C VAL A 59 24.83 -33.65 -4.44
N GLU A 60 24.78 -33.23 -3.18
CA GLU A 60 25.90 -33.33 -2.26
C GLU A 60 25.51 -34.12 -1.03
N CYS A 61 26.47 -34.80 -0.41
CA CYS A 61 26.24 -35.55 0.82
C CYS A 61 27.17 -35.03 1.90
N ILE A 62 26.66 -34.95 3.13
CA ILE A 62 27.42 -34.48 4.29
C ILE A 62 27.06 -35.29 5.53
N ASP A 63 28.06 -35.54 6.35
CA ASP A 63 27.90 -36.14 7.68
C ASP A 63 27.39 -35.09 8.66
N VAL A 64 26.41 -35.45 9.49
CA VAL A 64 25.81 -34.61 10.53
C VAL A 64 26.84 -34.12 11.56
N MET A 65 27.89 -34.91 11.83
CA MET A 65 28.99 -34.49 12.72
C MET A 65 29.87 -33.41 12.12
N LYS A 66 29.91 -33.33 10.78
CA LYS A 66 30.81 -32.46 10.02
C LYS A 66 30.01 -31.48 9.15
N LEU A 67 28.94 -30.92 9.72
CA LEU A 67 28.11 -29.92 9.05
C LEU A 67 28.91 -28.66 8.73
N ASN A 68 29.16 -28.45 7.44
CA ASN A 68 29.93 -27.33 6.91
C ASN A 68 29.01 -26.21 6.43
N LEU A 69 29.28 -24.98 6.88
CA LEU A 69 28.57 -23.78 6.45
C LEU A 69 28.60 -23.56 4.92
N LEU A 70 29.73 -23.86 4.26
CA LEU A 70 29.86 -23.69 2.80
C LEU A 70 28.91 -24.59 2.01
N ARG A 71 28.54 -25.74 2.60
CA ARG A 71 27.59 -26.68 2.00
C ARG A 71 26.15 -26.33 2.36
N LEU A 72 25.89 -25.84 3.57
CA LEU A 72 24.56 -25.43 4.01
C LEU A 72 24.10 -24.09 3.39
N ALA A 73 25.01 -23.13 3.27
CA ALA A 73 24.75 -21.79 2.79
C ALA A 73 25.77 -21.39 1.68
N PRO A 74 25.71 -22.04 0.50
CA PRO A 74 26.62 -21.74 -0.59
C PRO A 74 26.46 -20.28 -1.05
N GLY A 75 27.58 -19.56 -1.16
CA GLY A 75 27.57 -18.13 -1.49
C GLY A 75 27.00 -17.21 -0.40
N GLY A 76 26.78 -17.72 0.82
CA GLY A 76 26.21 -16.95 1.93
C GLY A 76 24.67 -16.89 1.95
N HIS A 77 23.98 -17.62 1.06
CA HIS A 77 22.52 -17.68 1.04
C HIS A 77 22.01 -18.83 1.92
N VAL A 78 21.15 -18.52 2.89
CA VAL A 78 20.47 -19.52 3.72
C VAL A 78 19.30 -20.18 2.99
N GLY A 79 18.90 -21.38 3.42
CA GLY A 79 17.73 -22.08 2.88
C GLY A 79 18.03 -23.04 1.73
N ARG A 80 19.17 -23.74 1.76
CA ARG A 80 19.42 -24.85 0.82
C ARG A 80 18.46 -26.01 1.10
N PHE A 81 17.94 -26.62 0.04
CA PHE A 81 17.09 -27.81 0.17
C PHE A 81 17.89 -28.99 0.72
N CYS A 82 17.57 -29.41 1.95
CA CYS A 82 18.26 -30.49 2.67
C CYS A 82 17.33 -31.68 2.87
N ILE A 83 17.86 -32.89 2.64
CA ILE A 83 17.19 -34.17 2.89
C ILE A 83 17.94 -34.84 4.03
N TRP A 84 17.23 -35.13 5.13
CA TRP A 84 17.82 -35.73 6.33
C TRP A 84 17.49 -37.21 6.42
N THR A 85 18.45 -38.05 6.79
CA THR A 85 18.15 -39.38 7.30
C THR A 85 17.59 -39.29 8.72
N GLU A 86 16.78 -40.26 9.12
CA GLU A 86 16.17 -40.28 10.45
C GLU A 86 17.22 -40.22 11.57
N SER A 87 18.27 -41.03 11.46
CA SER A 87 19.38 -41.07 12.41
C SER A 87 20.12 -39.73 12.51
N ALA A 88 20.39 -39.08 11.37
CA ALA A 88 21.03 -37.78 11.34
C ALA A 88 20.17 -36.71 12.02
N PHE A 89 18.86 -36.74 11.77
CA PHE A 89 17.94 -35.77 12.37
C PHE A 89 17.85 -35.90 13.89
N LYS A 90 17.81 -37.13 14.43
CA LYS A 90 17.81 -37.38 15.88
C LYS A 90 19.09 -36.88 16.55
N LYS A 91 20.25 -37.07 15.91
CA LYS A 91 21.57 -36.73 16.45
C LYS A 91 21.84 -35.23 16.58
N LEU A 92 21.08 -34.38 15.90
CA LEU A 92 21.21 -32.92 16.01
C LEU A 92 21.02 -32.42 17.45
N ASN A 93 20.12 -33.05 18.21
CA ASN A 93 19.86 -32.68 19.60
C ASN A 93 21.08 -32.93 20.49
N ASP A 94 21.85 -34.00 20.23
CA ASP A 94 23.07 -34.30 20.99
C ASP A 94 24.21 -33.34 20.61
N ILE A 95 24.32 -33.01 19.33
CA ILE A 95 25.40 -32.16 18.79
C ILE A 95 25.25 -30.70 19.24
N TYR A 96 24.03 -30.17 19.21
CA TYR A 96 23.77 -28.75 19.46
C TYR A 96 23.05 -28.49 20.78
N GLY A 97 22.27 -29.44 21.28
CA GLY A 97 21.39 -29.22 22.44
C GLY A 97 20.11 -28.49 22.06
N THR A 98 19.39 -28.04 23.08
CA THR A 98 18.22 -27.16 22.98
C THR A 98 18.48 -25.90 23.82
N TRP A 99 17.54 -24.94 23.83
CA TRP A 99 17.66 -23.79 24.76
C TRP A 99 17.55 -24.19 26.25
N THR A 100 17.05 -25.40 26.55
CA THR A 100 16.89 -25.90 27.92
C THR A 100 17.94 -26.93 28.32
N LYS A 101 18.46 -27.71 27.36
CA LYS A 101 19.45 -28.76 27.60
C LYS A 101 20.75 -28.43 26.85
N PRO A 102 21.91 -28.37 27.51
CA PRO A 102 23.17 -28.09 26.83
C PRO A 102 23.53 -29.21 25.85
N SER A 103 24.42 -28.90 24.90
CA SER A 103 24.98 -29.89 23.98
C SER A 103 25.78 -30.94 24.75
N THR A 104 25.64 -32.22 24.37
CA THR A 104 26.41 -33.32 24.97
C THR A 104 27.78 -33.47 24.30
N LEU A 105 27.87 -33.22 23.00
CA LEU A 105 29.10 -33.47 22.22
C LEU A 105 30.04 -32.26 22.17
N LYS A 106 29.50 -31.05 22.01
CA LYS A 106 30.30 -29.81 22.01
C LYS A 106 30.42 -29.24 23.41
N LYS A 107 31.63 -29.30 23.96
CA LYS A 107 31.96 -28.75 25.29
C LYS A 107 31.80 -27.22 25.30
N GLY A 108 31.08 -26.70 26.28
CA GLY A 108 30.88 -25.26 26.48
C GLY A 108 30.05 -24.56 25.40
N TYR A 109 29.40 -25.32 24.52
CA TYR A 109 28.54 -24.77 23.48
C TYR A 109 27.09 -24.69 23.95
N ASN A 110 26.43 -23.57 23.66
CA ASN A 110 24.99 -23.39 23.83
C ASN A 110 24.39 -22.71 22.60
N LEU A 111 23.10 -22.94 22.33
CA LEU A 111 22.40 -22.26 21.25
C LEU A 111 22.34 -20.75 21.53
N PRO A 112 22.54 -19.90 20.50
CA PRO A 112 22.28 -18.47 20.63
C PRO A 112 20.85 -18.21 21.11
N MET A 113 20.71 -17.33 22.11
CA MET A 113 19.40 -16.90 22.58
C MET A 113 18.72 -16.03 21.54
N HIS A 114 17.42 -16.26 21.32
CA HIS A 114 16.63 -15.43 20.44
C HIS A 114 16.45 -14.03 21.04
N LYS A 115 16.69 -12.97 20.23
CA LYS A 115 16.53 -11.58 20.69
C LYS A 115 15.06 -11.19 20.90
N MET A 116 14.16 -11.76 20.11
CA MET A 116 12.72 -11.54 20.20
C MET A 116 12.04 -12.90 20.41
N LYS A 117 11.16 -13.00 21.41
CA LYS A 117 10.39 -14.22 21.67
C LYS A 117 9.39 -14.53 20.55
N THR A 118 8.77 -13.48 19.99
CA THR A 118 7.83 -13.57 18.86
C THR A 118 8.37 -12.73 17.72
N THR A 119 8.54 -13.32 16.54
CA THR A 119 9.00 -12.63 15.32
C THR A 119 7.85 -12.03 14.51
N ASP A 120 6.60 -12.47 14.75
CA ASP A 120 5.41 -11.93 14.10
C ASP A 120 5.02 -10.56 14.68
N LEU A 121 5.63 -9.53 14.09
CA LEU A 121 5.37 -8.13 14.45
C LEU A 121 3.94 -7.71 14.12
N ALA A 122 3.34 -8.26 13.06
CA ALA A 122 1.99 -7.89 12.64
C ALA A 122 0.97 -8.31 13.69
N ARG A 123 1.09 -9.53 14.23
CA ARG A 123 0.26 -9.99 15.34
C ARG A 123 0.47 -9.14 16.59
N LEU A 124 1.72 -8.82 16.94
CA LEU A 124 2.03 -8.03 18.12
C LEU A 124 1.43 -6.62 18.03
N ILE A 125 1.67 -5.89 16.94
CA ILE A 125 1.11 -4.55 16.71
C ILE A 125 -0.43 -4.58 16.70
N ASN A 126 -1.01 -5.66 16.19
CA ASN A 126 -2.46 -5.80 16.09
C ASN A 126 -3.14 -6.39 17.32
N SER A 127 -2.39 -6.68 18.39
CA SER A 127 -2.95 -7.20 19.63
C SER A 127 -3.84 -6.15 20.30
N ASP A 128 -4.84 -6.62 21.05
CA ASP A 128 -5.84 -5.74 21.66
C ASP A 128 -5.21 -4.88 22.75
N GLU A 129 -4.19 -5.39 23.44
CA GLU A 129 -3.44 -4.69 24.48
C GLU A 129 -2.72 -3.45 23.90
N ILE A 130 -2.06 -3.61 22.75
CA ILE A 130 -1.38 -2.48 22.08
C ILE A 130 -2.41 -1.52 21.49
N LYS A 131 -3.44 -2.05 20.82
CA LYS A 131 -4.47 -1.23 20.19
C LYS A 131 -5.30 -0.41 21.19
N ALA A 132 -5.53 -0.94 22.39
CA ALA A 132 -6.27 -0.25 23.44
C ALA A 132 -5.57 1.05 23.88
N VAL A 133 -4.24 1.05 23.92
CA VAL A 133 -3.43 2.20 24.39
C VAL A 133 -3.01 3.12 23.24
N THR A 134 -2.97 2.61 22.01
CA THR A 134 -2.43 3.37 20.87
C THR A 134 -3.39 4.46 20.38
N ARG A 135 -2.84 5.65 20.11
CA ARG A 135 -3.59 6.77 19.54
C ARG A 135 -4.11 6.46 18.13
N LYS A 136 -5.31 6.96 17.80
CA LYS A 136 -5.86 6.90 16.43
C LYS A 136 -4.87 7.46 15.39
N PRO A 137 -4.67 6.79 14.24
CA PRO A 137 -3.77 7.27 13.20
C PRO A 137 -4.14 8.65 12.66
N ARG A 138 -3.16 9.56 12.54
CA ARG A 138 -3.35 10.87 11.91
C ARG A 138 -3.26 10.73 10.39
N ARG A 139 -4.41 10.67 9.70
CA ARG A 139 -4.48 10.46 8.24
C ARG A 139 -4.35 11.73 7.39
N LYS A 140 -4.15 12.90 8.01
CA LYS A 140 -4.08 14.18 7.28
C LYS A 140 -2.72 14.33 6.61
N MET A 141 -2.66 14.02 5.31
CA MET A 141 -1.50 14.36 4.47
C MET A 141 -1.54 15.86 4.14
N MET A 142 -0.56 16.62 4.61
CA MET A 142 -0.36 18.01 4.17
C MET A 142 0.38 18.01 2.84
N ARG A 143 -0.32 18.33 1.76
CA ARG A 143 0.30 18.52 0.44
C ARG A 143 0.77 19.97 0.30
N HIS A 144 1.90 20.15 -0.38
CA HIS A 144 2.35 21.47 -0.80
C HIS A 144 1.24 22.12 -1.63
N LYS A 145 0.82 23.32 -1.23
CA LYS A 145 -0.15 24.11 -1.97
C LYS A 145 0.63 25.19 -2.70
N ILE A 146 0.46 25.26 -4.01
CA ILE A 146 0.93 26.40 -4.79
C ILE A 146 0.30 27.66 -4.20
N LYS A 147 1.11 28.71 -4.02
CA LYS A 147 0.67 30.03 -3.56
C LYS A 147 0.33 30.89 -4.80
N PRO A 148 -0.94 30.91 -5.27
CA PRO A 148 -1.34 31.79 -6.37
C PRO A 148 -1.23 33.26 -5.97
N ASN A 149 -0.84 34.12 -6.92
CA ASN A 149 -0.78 35.56 -6.70
C ASN A 149 -2.18 36.15 -6.45
N PRO A 150 -2.45 36.82 -5.31
CA PRO A 150 -3.76 37.40 -4.98
C PRO A 150 -4.21 38.53 -5.91
N LEU A 151 -3.27 39.32 -6.45
CA LEU A 151 -3.59 40.42 -7.36
C LEU A 151 -4.13 39.90 -8.70
N ARG A 152 -3.62 38.74 -9.15
CA ARG A 152 -4.09 38.06 -10.37
C ARG A 152 -5.29 37.14 -10.11
N ASN A 153 -5.47 36.63 -8.89
CA ASN A 153 -6.55 35.69 -8.54
C ASN A 153 -7.48 36.26 -7.46
N LEU A 154 -8.66 36.71 -7.89
CA LEU A 154 -9.66 37.32 -7.01
C LEU A 154 -10.09 36.40 -5.86
N ARG A 155 -10.23 35.08 -6.06
CA ARG A 155 -10.67 34.16 -4.98
C ARG A 155 -9.67 34.11 -3.83
N VAL A 156 -8.39 34.21 -4.16
CA VAL A 156 -7.30 34.21 -3.19
C VAL A 156 -7.28 35.56 -2.45
N MET A 157 -7.44 36.66 -3.20
CA MET A 157 -7.58 37.99 -2.59
C MET A 157 -8.77 38.07 -1.65
N LEU A 158 -9.93 37.55 -2.04
CA LEU A 158 -11.13 37.56 -1.20
C LEU A 158 -10.96 36.71 0.07
N LYS A 159 -10.20 35.61 -0.02
CA LYS A 159 -9.87 34.79 1.14
C LYS A 159 -8.93 35.51 2.12
N LEU A 160 -8.03 36.36 1.61
CA LEU A 160 -7.08 37.13 2.42
C LEU A 160 -7.72 38.42 2.96
N ASN A 161 -8.44 39.15 2.11
CA ASN A 161 -9.09 40.41 2.41
C ASN A 161 -10.50 40.48 1.77
N PRO A 162 -11.55 40.20 2.55
CA PRO A 162 -12.94 40.28 2.09
C PRO A 162 -13.38 41.68 1.62
N TYR A 163 -12.79 42.75 2.17
CA TYR A 163 -13.14 44.14 1.84
C TYR A 163 -12.84 44.49 0.38
N THR A 164 -11.94 43.75 -0.27
CA THR A 164 -11.63 43.91 -1.71
C THR A 164 -12.85 43.73 -2.61
N ALA A 165 -13.86 42.95 -2.20
CA ALA A 165 -15.13 42.84 -2.92
C ALA A 165 -15.88 44.18 -2.97
N VAL A 166 -15.92 44.90 -1.84
CA VAL A 166 -16.59 46.19 -1.71
C VAL A 166 -15.84 47.25 -2.51
N VAL A 167 -14.52 47.33 -2.31
CA VAL A 167 -13.67 48.30 -3.02
C VAL A 167 -13.77 48.12 -4.53
N LYS A 168 -13.65 46.89 -5.04
CA LYS A 168 -13.79 46.62 -6.48
C LYS A 168 -15.18 46.97 -7.00
N ARG A 169 -16.23 46.67 -6.24
CA ARG A 169 -17.60 47.00 -6.65
C ARG A 169 -17.83 48.50 -6.71
N ASN A 170 -17.36 49.25 -5.71
CA ASN A 170 -17.46 50.70 -5.68
C ASN A 170 -16.66 51.33 -6.83
N ALA A 171 -15.48 50.81 -7.13
CA ALA A 171 -14.67 51.25 -8.26
C ALA A 171 -15.38 51.04 -9.62
N ILE A 172 -16.01 49.87 -9.82
CA ILE A 172 -16.80 49.58 -11.03
C ILE A 172 -17.96 50.56 -11.17
N LEU A 173 -18.74 50.77 -10.10
CA LEU A 173 -19.87 51.71 -10.11
C LEU A 173 -19.43 53.15 -10.42
N LEU A 174 -18.28 53.57 -9.87
CA LEU A 174 -17.72 54.89 -10.13
C LEU A 174 -17.21 55.03 -11.58
N GLU A 175 -16.66 53.96 -12.16
CA GLU A 175 -16.22 53.96 -13.57
C GLU A 175 -17.41 53.99 -14.53
N GLU A 176 -18.46 53.21 -14.28
CA GLU A 176 -19.72 53.25 -15.03
C GLU A 176 -20.34 54.64 -15.02
N LYS A 177 -20.33 55.30 -13.85
CA LYS A 177 -20.81 56.69 -13.73
C LYS A 177 -20.00 57.65 -14.59
N ARG A 178 -18.66 57.59 -14.53
CA ARG A 178 -17.77 58.45 -15.33
C ARG A 178 -17.90 58.21 -16.83
N LYS A 179 -18.13 56.96 -17.27
CA LYS A 179 -18.38 56.64 -18.69
C LYS A 179 -19.66 57.29 -19.19
N LYS A 180 -20.74 57.17 -18.42
CA LYS A 180 -22.03 57.84 -18.75
C LYS A 180 -21.87 59.35 -18.82
N GLU A 181 -21.27 59.98 -17.81
CA GLU A 181 -21.03 61.43 -17.82
C GLU A 181 -20.22 61.89 -19.04
N LYS A 182 -19.23 61.07 -19.48
CA LYS A 182 -18.43 61.34 -20.69
C LYS A 182 -19.26 61.15 -21.97
N GLU A 183 -20.09 60.12 -22.05
CA GLU A 183 -21.00 59.86 -23.17
C GLU A 183 -22.03 60.99 -23.31
N ASP A 184 -22.67 61.41 -22.22
CA ASP A 184 -23.62 62.53 -22.19
C ASP A 184 -22.98 63.84 -22.70
N LEU A 185 -21.72 64.10 -22.29
CA LEU A 185 -20.96 65.27 -22.71
C LEU A 185 -20.59 65.20 -24.20
N LEU A 186 -20.23 64.03 -24.71
CA LEU A 186 -19.96 63.78 -26.13
C LEU A 186 -21.23 63.88 -26.98
N ALA A 187 -22.37 63.39 -26.50
CA ALA A 187 -23.68 63.48 -27.16
C ALA A 187 -24.12 64.94 -27.30
N LYS A 188 -23.98 65.74 -26.23
CA LYS A 188 -24.21 67.20 -26.27
C LYS A 188 -23.33 67.91 -27.29
N LYS A 189 -22.05 67.53 -27.39
CA LYS A 189 -21.10 68.11 -28.37
C LYS A 189 -21.39 67.69 -29.82
N ARG A 190 -21.91 66.48 -30.05
CA ARG A 190 -22.23 65.95 -31.38
C ARG A 190 -23.61 66.37 -31.89
N GLY A 191 -24.38 67.15 -31.12
CA GLY A 191 -25.69 67.65 -31.54
C GLY A 191 -26.78 66.58 -31.70
N VAL A 192 -26.49 65.33 -31.34
CA VAL A 192 -27.48 64.24 -31.33
C VAL A 192 -28.35 64.43 -30.09
N ARG A 193 -29.59 64.90 -30.27
CA ARG A 193 -30.61 64.86 -29.21
C ARG A 193 -30.84 63.39 -28.87
N GLU A 194 -30.40 62.96 -27.70
CA GLU A 194 -30.71 61.63 -27.22
C GLU A 194 -32.23 61.44 -27.18
N ALA A 195 -32.71 60.43 -27.92
CA ALA A 195 -34.04 59.90 -27.74
C ALA A 195 -34.17 59.46 -26.27
N LYS A 196 -35.14 60.03 -25.55
CA LYS A 196 -35.50 59.59 -24.20
C LYS A 196 -35.71 58.08 -24.18
N LEU A 197 -34.79 57.35 -23.54
CA LEU A 197 -35.10 56.05 -22.95
C LEU A 197 -34.79 56.04 -21.44
N PRO A 198 -35.64 56.64 -20.58
CA PRO A 198 -35.61 56.35 -19.14
C PRO A 198 -36.79 55.49 -18.65
N VAL A 199 -37.70 55.03 -19.52
CA VAL A 199 -38.91 54.29 -19.06
C VAL A 199 -38.77 52.77 -19.16
N GLU A 200 -38.05 52.26 -20.16
CA GLU A 200 -37.85 50.82 -20.39
C GLU A 200 -36.82 50.19 -19.41
N GLU A 201 -35.68 50.85 -19.15
CA GLU A 201 -34.66 50.32 -18.23
C GLU A 201 -35.15 50.21 -16.79
N ASP A 202 -35.95 51.17 -16.32
CA ASP A 202 -36.47 51.16 -14.95
C ASP A 202 -37.61 50.14 -14.78
N LYS A 203 -38.42 49.92 -15.83
CA LYS A 203 -39.35 48.78 -15.88
C LYS A 203 -38.61 47.44 -15.89
N LEU A 204 -37.50 47.31 -16.63
CA LEU A 204 -36.69 46.10 -16.69
C LEU A 204 -35.94 45.84 -15.36
N LYS A 205 -35.44 46.88 -14.70
CA LYS A 205 -34.85 46.82 -13.35
C LYS A 205 -35.88 46.41 -12.32
N LYS A 206 -37.10 46.99 -12.35
CA LYS A 206 -38.23 46.55 -11.50
C LYS A 206 -38.60 45.09 -11.76
N LYS A 207 -38.76 44.66 -13.01
CA LYS A 207 -39.02 43.25 -13.37
C LYS A 207 -37.90 42.30 -12.90
N ARG A 208 -36.63 42.68 -13.06
CA ARG A 208 -35.47 41.88 -12.57
C ARG A 208 -35.43 41.81 -11.05
N LEU A 209 -35.75 42.90 -10.36
CA LEU A 209 -35.83 42.95 -8.89
C LEU A 209 -36.96 42.05 -8.38
N GLU A 210 -38.12 42.09 -9.06
CA GLU A 210 -39.28 41.27 -8.75
C GLU A 210 -39.03 39.78 -9.02
N MET A 211 -38.38 39.44 -10.14
CA MET A 211 -37.91 38.07 -10.42
C MET A 211 -36.89 37.58 -9.39
N LYS A 212 -35.94 38.42 -8.95
CA LYS A 212 -34.99 38.08 -7.88
C LYS A 212 -35.68 37.86 -6.54
N ARG A 213 -36.70 38.67 -6.20
CA ARG A 213 -37.52 38.49 -4.99
C ARG A 213 -38.34 37.20 -5.06
N LYS A 214 -38.98 36.90 -6.20
CA LYS A 214 -39.71 35.65 -6.46
C LYS A 214 -38.78 34.42 -6.41
N ALA A 215 -37.56 34.52 -6.94
CA ALA A 215 -36.56 33.45 -6.87
C ALA A 215 -36.02 33.22 -5.45
N ARG A 216 -35.76 34.29 -4.68
CA ARG A 216 -35.39 34.19 -3.26
C ARG A 216 -36.54 33.63 -2.41
N ALA A 217 -37.79 34.00 -2.68
CA ALA A 217 -38.97 33.44 -2.01
C ALA A 217 -39.16 31.95 -2.34
N LYS A 218 -38.92 31.52 -3.60
CA LYS A 218 -38.89 30.10 -3.98
C LYS A 218 -37.73 29.31 -3.33
N ALA A 219 -36.58 29.94 -3.13
CA ALA A 219 -35.41 29.32 -2.48
C ALA A 219 -35.53 29.29 -0.94
N GLY A 220 -36.28 30.22 -0.35
CA GLY A 220 -36.54 30.32 1.09
C GLY A 220 -37.81 29.60 1.57
N ALA A 221 -38.65 29.11 0.66
CA ALA A 221 -39.77 28.24 1.03
C ALA A 221 -39.22 26.91 1.58
N PRO A 222 -39.70 26.43 2.75
CA PRO A 222 -39.26 25.16 3.30
C PRO A 222 -39.63 24.06 2.29
N LYS A 223 -38.63 23.29 1.84
CA LYS A 223 -38.86 22.06 1.09
C LYS A 223 -39.71 21.15 1.99
N LYS A 224 -41.03 21.10 1.77
CA LYS A 224 -41.89 20.03 2.28
C LYS A 224 -41.22 18.71 1.89
N ALA A 225 -40.86 17.93 2.90
CA ALA A 225 -40.24 16.63 2.75
C ALA A 225 -41.16 15.72 1.92
N LYS A 226 -40.85 15.53 0.63
CA LYS A 226 -41.37 14.41 -0.14
C LYS A 226 -40.40 13.23 0.06
N LYS A 227 -40.81 12.31 0.94
CA LYS A 227 -40.40 10.91 0.89
C LYS A 227 -40.81 10.36 -0.47
N THR A 228 -39.86 9.99 -1.32
CA THR A 228 -40.02 8.93 -2.34
C THR A 228 -38.63 8.38 -2.64
N GLY A 229 -38.46 7.08 -2.41
CA GLY A 229 -37.19 6.42 -2.24
C GLY A 229 -36.34 6.20 -3.50
N LYS A 230 -35.07 5.90 -3.23
CA LYS A 230 -34.25 4.99 -4.04
C LYS A 230 -33.31 4.21 -3.10
N LYS A 231 -33.21 2.91 -3.39
CA LYS A 231 -32.77 1.77 -2.58
C LYS A 231 -31.43 1.93 -1.82
N PRO A 232 -31.25 1.25 -0.66
CA PRO A 232 -29.95 1.09 -0.02
C PRO A 232 -29.04 0.17 -0.85
N PRO A 233 -27.70 0.38 -0.87
CA PRO A 233 -26.79 -0.61 -1.41
C PRO A 233 -26.76 -1.83 -0.49
N THR A 234 -26.89 -3.00 -1.10
CA THR A 234 -26.72 -4.32 -0.50
C THR A 234 -25.41 -4.40 0.29
N LYS A 235 -25.52 -4.60 1.61
CA LYS A 235 -24.52 -5.36 2.36
C LYS A 235 -25.20 -6.59 2.94
N ALA A 236 -24.71 -7.72 2.47
CA ALA A 236 -24.94 -9.01 3.05
C ALA A 236 -24.50 -9.06 4.53
N THR A 237 -25.19 -9.96 5.23
CA THR A 237 -24.82 -10.78 6.39
C THR A 237 -25.33 -10.36 7.78
N GLY A 238 -26.06 -11.30 8.39
CA GLY A 238 -26.35 -11.35 9.82
C GLY A 238 -27.71 -11.96 10.16
N LYS A 239 -27.82 -13.29 10.09
CA LYS A 239 -28.95 -14.09 10.62
C LYS A 239 -29.30 -13.63 12.05
N LYS A 240 -30.59 -13.41 12.32
CA LYS A 240 -31.17 -13.40 13.67
C LYS A 240 -31.76 -14.80 13.94
N PRO A 241 -31.56 -15.42 15.11
CA PRO A 241 -32.18 -16.70 15.43
C PRO A 241 -33.68 -16.52 15.71
N ALA A 242 -34.46 -17.53 15.32
CA ALA A 242 -35.91 -17.59 15.44
C ALA A 242 -36.37 -17.67 16.90
N ALA A 243 -37.43 -16.90 17.23
CA ALA A 243 -38.19 -17.04 18.46
C ALA A 243 -39.16 -18.23 18.33
N LYS A 244 -39.22 -19.07 19.38
CA LYS A 244 -40.16 -20.19 19.54
C LYS A 244 -41.60 -19.66 19.72
N PRO A 245 -42.64 -20.41 19.29
CA PRO A 245 -44.02 -20.04 19.55
C PRO A 245 -44.44 -20.44 20.97
N ALA A 246 -45.33 -19.64 21.55
CA ALA A 246 -46.00 -19.93 22.82
C ALA A 246 -47.01 -21.07 22.64
N VAL A 247 -47.00 -22.03 23.57
CA VAL A 247 -48.09 -22.99 23.81
C VAL A 247 -48.66 -22.67 25.19
N LYS A 248 -49.99 -22.56 25.26
CA LYS A 248 -50.79 -22.42 26.48
C LYS A 248 -51.07 -23.80 27.08
N LYS A 249 -51.12 -23.82 28.42
CA LYS A 249 -51.46 -24.90 29.37
C LYS A 249 -50.39 -25.95 29.59
#